data_AF-A0A3Q2P3H6-F1
#
_entry.id   AF-A0A3Q2P3H6-F1
#
_cell.length_a   1.000
_cell.length_b   1.000
_cell.length_c   1.000
_cell.angle_alpha   90.00
_cell.angle_beta   90.00
_cell.angle_gamma   90.00
#
_symmetry.space_group_name_H-M   'P 1'
#
loop_
_entity.id
_entity.type
_entity.pdbx_description
1 polymer ?
#
loop_
_entity_poly.entity_id
_entity_poly.type
_entity_poly.pdbx_seq_one_letter_code
_entity_poly.pdbx_strand_id
1 'polypeptide(L)'
;MNIFRLTGDLSHLAAIIILLLKIWKTRSCAGISGKSQVLFALVFTTRYLDLLTAFISLYNTTMKVIYIGCAYATVYLIYMKFKATYDGNHDTFRVEFLVVPVGGLAFLVNHDFSPLEILWTFSIYLESVAILPQLFMISKTGEAETITTHYLFFLGLYRALYLINWIWRFYFEGFFDLIAIVAGVVQTILYCDFFYLYVTKGESFPLLPFRFPENLWLFNLNCAASSIEVLNVGTPGSRVVLCSQFLLRHNAQRTLLCFLRSGFSCNQTATVAGVLVAKKCYLRSHW
;
A
#
# COMPACT_ATOMS: atom_id res chain seq x y z
N MET A 1 13.70 -4.65 -30.05
CA MET A 1 13.96 -5.14 -28.67
C MET A 1 15.27 -4.53 -28.24
N ASN A 2 15.29 -3.77 -27.14
CA ASN A 2 16.49 -3.04 -26.71
C ASN A 2 17.11 -3.73 -25.48
N ILE A 3 18.41 -3.57 -25.26
CA ILE A 3 19.12 -4.25 -24.16
C ILE A 3 18.53 -3.93 -22.79
N PHE A 4 18.11 -2.68 -22.58
CA PHE A 4 17.46 -2.22 -21.34
C PHE A 4 16.12 -2.91 -21.08
N ARG A 5 15.35 -3.18 -22.14
CA ARG A 5 14.08 -3.91 -22.02
C ARG A 5 14.34 -5.36 -21.64
N LEU A 6 15.30 -6.00 -22.31
CA LEU A 6 15.65 -7.40 -22.06
C LEU A 6 16.17 -7.58 -20.63
N THR A 7 17.11 -6.73 -20.19
CA THR A 7 17.64 -6.81 -18.83
C THR A 7 16.57 -6.46 -17.78
N GLY A 8 15.66 -5.53 -18.09
CA GLY A 8 14.49 -5.25 -17.26
C GLY A 8 13.59 -6.47 -17.09
N ASP A 9 13.21 -7.13 -18.19
CA ASP A 9 12.36 -8.33 -18.17
C ASP A 9 13.02 -9.47 -17.38
N LEU A 10 14.32 -9.69 -17.57
CA LEU A 10 15.09 -10.68 -16.80
C LEU A 10 15.18 -10.34 -15.31
N SER A 11 15.36 -9.05 -14.95
CA SER A 11 15.33 -8.59 -13.56
C SER A 11 13.97 -8.83 -12.90
N HIS A 12 12.89 -8.55 -13.63
CA HIS A 12 11.54 -8.79 -13.14
C HIS A 12 11.27 -10.28 -12.93
N LEU A 13 11.69 -11.12 -13.89
CA LEU A 13 11.59 -12.57 -13.76
C LEU A 13 12.41 -13.09 -12.57
N ALA A 14 13.62 -12.57 -12.36
CA ALA A 14 14.45 -12.92 -11.22
C ALA A 14 13.75 -12.59 -9.89
N ALA A 15 13.12 -11.41 -9.77
CA ALA A 15 12.36 -11.03 -8.59
C ALA A 15 11.26 -12.05 -8.26
N ILE A 16 10.46 -12.44 -9.25
CA ILE A 16 9.37 -13.40 -9.09
C ILE A 16 9.90 -14.78 -8.70
N ILE A 17 10.97 -15.24 -9.35
CA ILE A 17 11.59 -16.53 -9.03
C ILE A 17 12.18 -16.53 -7.62
N ILE A 18 12.84 -15.45 -7.19
CA ILE A 18 13.39 -15.32 -5.83
C ILE A 18 12.28 -15.45 -4.80
N LEU A 19 11.16 -14.73 -4.99
CA LEU A 19 10.02 -14.81 -4.08
C LEU A 19 9.42 -16.22 -4.04
N LEU A 20 9.21 -16.84 -5.20
CA LEU A 20 8.64 -18.19 -5.29
C LEU A 20 9.56 -19.22 -4.61
N LEU A 21 10.87 -19.16 -4.86
CA LEU A 21 11.87 -20.03 -4.25
C LEU A 21 12.00 -19.78 -2.74
N LYS A 22 11.86 -18.54 -2.27
CA LYS A 22 11.81 -18.21 -0.84
C LYS A 22 10.69 -18.96 -0.16
N ILE A 23 9.47 -18.83 -0.68
CA ILE A 23 8.28 -19.48 -0.09
C ILE A 23 8.42 -21.02 -0.18
N TRP A 24 8.93 -21.54 -1.29
CA TRP A 24 9.09 -22.97 -1.47
C TRP A 24 10.15 -23.59 -0.55
N LYS A 25 11.33 -22.97 -0.42
CA LYS A 25 12.44 -23.48 0.41
C LYS A 25 12.18 -23.30 1.90
N THR A 26 11.65 -22.15 2.31
CA THR A 26 11.35 -21.89 3.73
C THR A 26 10.06 -22.55 4.21
N ARG A 27 9.23 -23.03 3.27
CA ARG A 27 7.91 -23.61 3.55
C ARG A 27 6.99 -22.66 4.32
N SER A 28 7.22 -21.35 4.17
CA SER A 28 6.53 -20.29 4.90
C SER A 28 6.32 -19.06 4.01
N CYS A 29 5.15 -18.45 4.14
CA CYS A 29 4.81 -17.16 3.51
C CYS A 29 4.74 -15.99 4.50
N ALA A 30 5.36 -16.14 5.69
CA ALA A 30 5.47 -15.05 6.66
C ALA A 30 6.14 -13.81 6.04
N GLY A 31 5.64 -12.62 6.40
CA GLY A 31 6.13 -11.33 5.92
C GLY A 31 5.76 -10.97 4.47
N ILE A 32 4.98 -11.80 3.76
CA ILE A 32 4.53 -11.53 2.39
C ILE A 32 3.04 -11.19 2.37
N SER A 33 2.69 -10.06 1.76
CA SER A 33 1.32 -9.65 1.50
C SER A 33 0.75 -10.47 0.35
N GLY A 34 -0.24 -11.31 0.67
CA GLY A 34 -1.00 -12.07 -0.31
C GLY A 34 -1.81 -11.16 -1.23
N LYS A 35 -2.31 -10.04 -0.69
CA LYS A 35 -3.06 -9.03 -1.45
C LYS A 35 -2.25 -8.46 -2.61
N SER A 36 -0.99 -8.11 -2.39
CA SER A 36 -0.11 -7.61 -3.46
C SER A 36 0.11 -8.67 -4.55
N GLN A 37 0.30 -9.94 -4.16
CA GLN A 37 0.50 -11.02 -5.13
C GLN A 37 -0.76 -11.29 -5.97
N VAL A 38 -1.95 -11.15 -5.38
CA VAL A 38 -3.22 -11.21 -6.12
C VAL A 38 -3.32 -10.04 -7.11
N LEU A 39 -2.94 -8.82 -6.72
CA LEU A 39 -2.91 -7.68 -7.62
C LEU A 39 -1.92 -7.89 -8.79
N PHE A 40 -0.72 -8.40 -8.54
CA PHE A 40 0.23 -8.74 -9.59
C PHE A 40 -0.28 -9.85 -10.52
N ALA A 41 -0.94 -10.88 -10.00
CA ALA A 41 -1.59 -11.91 -10.82
C ALA A 41 -2.70 -11.31 -11.71
N LEU A 42 -3.49 -10.37 -11.17
CA LEU A 42 -4.52 -9.65 -11.93
C LEU A 42 -3.91 -8.77 -13.03
N VAL A 43 -2.80 -8.08 -12.75
CA VAL A 43 -2.03 -7.31 -13.75
C VAL A 43 -1.60 -8.19 -14.91
N PHE A 44 -0.95 -9.33 -14.65
CA PHE A 44 -0.49 -10.21 -15.73
C PHE A 44 -1.65 -10.85 -16.50
N THR A 45 -2.74 -11.18 -15.80
CA THR A 45 -3.94 -11.74 -16.45
C THR A 45 -4.55 -10.75 -17.42
N THR A 46 -4.77 -9.51 -16.99
CA THR A 46 -5.40 -8.46 -17.83
C THR A 46 -4.48 -7.96 -18.94
N ARG A 47 -3.16 -7.87 -18.69
CA ARG A 47 -2.18 -7.42 -19.67
C ARG A 47 -1.94 -8.41 -20.81
N TYR A 48 -1.95 -9.70 -20.49
CA TYR A 48 -1.55 -10.75 -21.43
C TYR A 48 -2.73 -11.50 -22.04
N LEU A 49 -3.93 -10.91 -22.04
CA LEU A 49 -5.09 -11.45 -22.77
C LEU A 49 -4.84 -11.54 -24.28
N ASP A 50 -3.93 -10.70 -24.79
CA ASP A 50 -3.47 -10.73 -26.18
C ASP A 50 -2.74 -12.03 -26.55
N LEU A 51 -2.38 -12.88 -25.58
CA LEU A 51 -1.76 -14.19 -25.81
C LEU A 51 -2.67 -15.13 -26.61
N LEU A 52 -4.00 -14.95 -26.52
CA LEU A 52 -4.97 -15.75 -27.27
C LEU A 52 -5.20 -15.23 -28.70
N THR A 53 -4.84 -13.99 -28.98
CA THR A 53 -5.20 -13.30 -30.23
C THR A 53 -4.00 -12.99 -31.12
N ALA A 54 -2.82 -12.80 -30.55
CA ALA A 54 -1.64 -12.36 -31.28
C ALA A 54 -0.39 -13.18 -30.93
N PHE A 55 0.23 -13.76 -31.96
CA PHE A 55 1.55 -14.37 -31.85
C PHE A 55 2.61 -13.44 -32.42
N ILE A 56 3.48 -12.92 -31.55
CA ILE A 56 4.55 -12.00 -31.93
C ILE A 56 5.87 -12.75 -32.10
N SER A 57 6.28 -13.50 -31.07
CA SER A 57 7.50 -14.31 -31.08
C SER A 57 7.46 -15.39 -29.99
N LEU A 58 8.25 -16.45 -30.17
CA LEU A 58 8.36 -17.54 -29.18
C LEU A 58 8.83 -17.02 -27.81
N TYR A 59 9.77 -16.07 -27.78
CA TYR A 59 10.24 -15.45 -26.55
C TYR A 59 9.13 -14.69 -25.81
N ASN A 60 8.34 -13.89 -26.53
CA ASN A 60 7.25 -13.12 -25.95
C ASN A 60 6.17 -14.04 -25.34
N THR A 61 5.71 -15.03 -26.10
CA THR A 61 4.71 -15.99 -25.63
C THR A 61 5.21 -16.79 -24.43
N THR A 62 6.44 -17.31 -24.50
CA THR A 62 7.04 -18.09 -23.39
C THR A 62 7.16 -17.24 -22.12
N MET A 63 7.65 -16.01 -22.21
CA MET A 63 7.78 -15.12 -21.05
C MET A 63 6.42 -14.79 -20.41
N LYS A 64 5.40 -14.49 -21.23
CA LYS A 64 4.03 -14.24 -20.72
C LYS A 64 3.47 -15.45 -19.96
N VAL A 65 3.62 -16.66 -20.50
CA VAL A 65 3.19 -17.90 -19.84
C VAL A 65 3.94 -18.10 -18.51
N ILE A 66 5.25 -17.85 -18.48
CA ILE A 66 6.05 -17.96 -17.25
C ILE A 66 5.58 -16.94 -16.20
N TYR A 67 5.35 -15.67 -16.57
CA TYR A 67 4.87 -14.64 -15.64
C TYR A 67 3.52 -15.02 -15.03
N ILE A 68 2.55 -15.43 -15.85
CA ILE A 68 1.23 -15.87 -15.38
C ILE A 68 1.39 -17.09 -14.48
N GLY A 69 2.10 -18.12 -14.94
CA GLY A 69 2.30 -19.36 -14.19
C GLY A 69 2.93 -19.12 -12.82
N CYS A 70 4.00 -18.33 -12.75
CA CYS A 70 4.68 -18.02 -11.48
C CYS A 70 3.82 -17.13 -10.57
N ALA A 71 3.06 -16.17 -11.10
CA ALA A 71 2.18 -15.33 -10.30
C ALA A 71 1.05 -16.15 -9.64
N TYR A 72 0.36 -16.98 -10.42
CA TYR A 72 -0.68 -17.87 -9.90
C TYR A 72 -0.10 -18.94 -8.96
N ALA A 73 1.09 -19.47 -9.25
CA ALA A 73 1.78 -20.38 -8.33
C ALA A 73 2.07 -19.70 -6.98
N THR A 74 2.55 -18.46 -6.97
CA THR A 74 2.81 -17.70 -5.75
C THR A 74 1.53 -17.48 -4.94
N VAL A 75 0.44 -17.08 -5.60
CA VAL A 75 -0.88 -16.93 -4.96
C VAL A 75 -1.37 -18.25 -4.38
N TYR A 76 -1.24 -19.35 -5.12
CA TYR A 76 -1.59 -20.70 -4.66
C TYR A 76 -0.77 -21.12 -3.42
N LEU A 77 0.54 -20.84 -3.42
CA LEU A 77 1.39 -21.14 -2.28
C LEU A 77 0.96 -20.37 -1.02
N ILE A 78 0.56 -19.10 -1.15
CA ILE A 78 0.16 -18.26 -0.02
C ILE A 78 -1.22 -18.66 0.52
N TYR A 79 -2.24 -18.77 -0.35
CA TYR A 79 -3.63 -18.96 0.08
C TYR A 79 -4.05 -20.41 0.27
N MET A 80 -3.32 -21.37 -0.32
CA MET A 80 -3.67 -22.80 -0.22
C MET A 80 -2.58 -23.60 0.50
N LYS A 81 -1.37 -23.68 -0.08
CA LYS A 81 -0.34 -24.64 0.39
C LYS A 81 0.24 -24.27 1.77
N PHE A 82 0.55 -22.99 1.98
CA PHE A 82 1.17 -22.45 3.19
C PHE A 82 0.28 -21.45 3.91
N LYS A 83 -1.05 -21.61 3.76
CA LYS A 83 -2.05 -20.74 4.39
C LYS A 83 -1.85 -20.60 5.91
N ALA A 84 -1.36 -21.65 6.57
CA ALA A 84 -1.12 -21.63 8.02
C ALA A 84 -0.07 -20.59 8.46
N THR A 85 0.87 -20.25 7.58
CA THR A 85 1.91 -19.24 7.86
C THR A 85 1.57 -17.84 7.33
N TYR A 86 0.41 -17.70 6.67
CA TYR A 86 -0.03 -16.42 6.13
C TYR A 86 -0.60 -15.54 7.24
N ASP A 87 -0.02 -14.36 7.41
CA ASP A 87 -0.42 -13.41 8.42
C ASP A 87 -1.49 -12.43 7.90
N GLY A 88 -2.73 -12.91 7.88
CA GLY A 88 -3.88 -12.10 7.47
C GLY A 88 -4.19 -10.92 8.41
N ASN A 89 -3.70 -10.94 9.65
CA ASN A 89 -3.96 -9.87 10.63
C ASN A 89 -3.12 -8.62 10.35
N HIS A 90 -1.93 -8.80 9.78
CA HIS A 90 -1.07 -7.68 9.37
C HIS A 90 -1.34 -7.21 7.93
N ASP A 91 -1.89 -8.07 7.05
CA ASP A 91 -2.27 -7.72 5.67
C ASP A 91 -3.67 -7.05 5.60
N THR A 92 -3.86 -5.94 6.32
CA THR A 92 -5.18 -5.26 6.49
C THR A 92 -5.50 -4.22 5.42
N PHE A 93 -4.62 -4.04 4.42
CA PHE A 93 -4.81 -3.05 3.37
C PHE A 93 -6.09 -3.30 2.56
N ARG A 94 -6.90 -2.28 2.33
CA ARG A 94 -8.16 -2.37 1.58
C ARG A 94 -7.91 -2.17 0.07
N VAL A 95 -7.79 -3.27 -0.66
CA VAL A 95 -7.43 -3.28 -2.09
C VAL A 95 -8.50 -2.65 -2.99
N GLU A 96 -9.74 -2.55 -2.51
CA GLU A 96 -10.85 -1.94 -3.22
C GLU A 96 -10.57 -0.47 -3.54
N PHE A 97 -9.88 0.24 -2.64
CA PHE A 97 -9.46 1.63 -2.86
C PHE A 97 -8.37 1.78 -3.92
N LEU A 98 -7.74 0.69 -4.36
CA LEU A 98 -6.83 0.71 -5.51
C LEU A 98 -7.56 0.30 -6.77
N VAL A 99 -8.26 -0.85 -6.74
CA VAL A 99 -8.88 -1.43 -7.93
C VAL A 99 -9.99 -0.55 -8.49
N VAL A 100 -10.83 0.06 -7.64
CA VAL A 100 -11.96 0.88 -8.10
C VAL A 100 -11.49 2.19 -8.78
N PRO A 101 -10.62 3.02 -8.15
CA PRO A 101 -10.12 4.23 -8.82
C PRO A 101 -9.27 3.93 -10.06
N VAL A 102 -8.46 2.87 -10.02
CA VAL A 102 -7.65 2.45 -11.18
C VAL A 102 -8.54 1.96 -12.33
N GLY A 103 -9.59 1.20 -12.02
CA GLY A 103 -10.61 0.79 -13.00
C GLY A 103 -11.29 2.00 -13.62
N GLY A 104 -11.77 2.94 -12.80
CA GLY A 104 -12.36 4.18 -13.28
C GLY A 104 -11.42 4.99 -14.16
N LEU A 105 -10.15 5.15 -13.75
CA LEU A 105 -9.14 5.88 -14.52
C LEU A 105 -8.82 5.20 -15.86
N ALA A 106 -8.77 3.86 -15.91
CA ALA A 106 -8.54 3.12 -17.15
C ALA A 106 -9.71 3.25 -18.15
N PHE A 107 -10.94 3.43 -17.67
CA PHE A 107 -12.09 3.73 -18.51
C PHE A 107 -12.10 5.18 -19.00
N LEU A 108 -11.64 6.14 -18.18
CA LEU A 108 -11.66 7.56 -18.52
C LEU A 108 -10.46 8.02 -19.36
N VAL A 109 -9.28 7.46 -19.09
CA VAL A 109 -8.00 7.86 -19.69
C VAL A 109 -7.32 6.63 -20.29
N ASN A 110 -7.66 6.36 -21.54
CA ASN A 110 -7.10 5.30 -22.39
C ASN A 110 -6.69 5.87 -23.75
N HIS A 111 -5.91 5.08 -24.51
CA HIS A 111 -5.55 5.44 -25.90
C HIS A 111 -6.74 5.24 -26.83
N ASP A 112 -7.42 4.10 -26.72
CA ASP A 112 -8.60 3.76 -27.51
C ASP A 112 -9.67 3.07 -26.65
N PHE A 113 -10.94 3.33 -26.97
CA PHE A 113 -12.11 2.75 -26.31
C PHE A 113 -12.42 1.31 -26.79
N SER A 114 -11.40 0.45 -26.78
CA SER A 114 -11.57 -0.99 -27.04
C SER A 114 -11.41 -1.80 -25.75
N PRO A 115 -12.13 -2.93 -25.56
CA PRO A 115 -12.01 -3.72 -24.34
C PRO A 115 -10.58 -4.18 -24.02
N LEU A 116 -9.79 -4.54 -25.05
CA LEU A 116 -8.41 -4.96 -24.87
C LEU A 116 -7.50 -3.81 -24.44
N GLU A 117 -7.66 -2.62 -25.03
CA GLU A 117 -6.88 -1.43 -24.67
C GLU A 117 -7.23 -0.90 -23.27
N ILE A 118 -8.50 -0.96 -22.88
CA ILE A 118 -8.93 -0.60 -21.52
C ILE A 118 -8.30 -1.57 -20.50
N LEU A 119 -8.33 -2.89 -20.76
CA LEU A 119 -7.72 -3.88 -19.88
C LEU A 119 -6.19 -3.77 -19.83
N TRP A 120 -5.56 -3.44 -20.95
CA TRP A 120 -4.14 -3.14 -21.01
C TRP A 120 -3.81 -1.90 -20.17
N THR A 121 -4.54 -0.80 -20.36
CA THR A 121 -4.37 0.45 -19.60
C THR A 121 -4.61 0.23 -18.10
N PHE A 122 -5.66 -0.52 -17.74
CA PHE A 122 -5.94 -0.94 -16.38
C PHE A 122 -4.75 -1.68 -15.76
N SER A 123 -4.14 -2.61 -16.50
CA SER A 123 -2.97 -3.35 -16.02
C SER A 123 -1.77 -2.42 -15.73
N ILE A 124 -1.56 -1.37 -16.53
CA ILE A 124 -0.46 -0.42 -16.37
C ILE A 124 -0.64 0.40 -15.09
N TYR A 125 -1.83 0.98 -14.90
CA TYR A 125 -2.16 1.73 -13.70
C TYR A 125 -2.14 0.83 -12.46
N LEU A 126 -2.70 -0.38 -12.52
CA LEU A 126 -2.76 -1.28 -11.37
C LEU A 126 -1.36 -1.73 -10.94
N GLU A 127 -0.46 -2.03 -11.88
CA GLU A 127 0.92 -2.42 -11.56
C GLU A 127 1.66 -1.32 -10.79
N SER A 128 1.40 -0.06 -11.10
CA SER A 128 2.05 1.07 -10.44
C SER A 128 1.79 1.12 -8.92
N VAL A 129 0.61 0.65 -8.50
CA VAL A 129 0.15 0.69 -7.09
C VAL A 129 0.05 -0.70 -6.45
N ALA A 130 0.25 -1.78 -7.20
CA ALA A 130 0.08 -3.16 -6.72
C ALA A 130 0.99 -3.54 -5.56
N ILE A 131 2.11 -2.83 -5.37
CA ILE A 131 3.07 -3.07 -4.28
C ILE A 131 2.66 -2.44 -2.94
N LEU A 132 1.69 -1.52 -2.94
CA LEU A 132 1.29 -0.78 -1.73
C LEU A 132 0.86 -1.68 -0.54
N PRO A 133 0.10 -2.78 -0.72
CA PRO A 133 -0.26 -3.65 0.41
C PRO A 133 0.98 -4.29 1.05
N GLN A 134 1.99 -4.67 0.27
CA GLN A 134 3.26 -5.22 0.77
C GLN A 134 4.04 -4.16 1.55
N LEU A 135 4.18 -2.95 1.01
CA LEU A 135 4.86 -1.86 1.71
C LEU A 135 4.15 -1.50 3.02
N PHE A 136 2.81 -1.49 3.02
CA PHE A 136 2.01 -1.24 4.21
C PHE A 136 2.22 -2.33 5.27
N MET A 137 2.20 -3.61 4.87
CA MET A 137 2.45 -4.73 5.78
C MET A 137 3.83 -4.63 6.43
N ILE A 138 4.88 -4.37 5.64
CA ILE A 138 6.24 -4.25 6.17
C ILE A 138 6.35 -3.05 7.13
N SER A 139 5.68 -1.93 6.84
CA SER A 139 5.65 -0.77 7.73
C SER A 139 4.97 -1.03 9.08
N LYS A 140 4.07 -2.04 9.14
CA LYS A 140 3.35 -2.45 10.35
C LYS A 140 4.13 -3.47 11.17
N THR A 141 4.75 -4.44 10.52
CA THR A 141 5.51 -5.50 11.19
C THR A 141 6.86 -5.00 11.70
N GLY A 142 7.42 -3.95 11.09
CA GLY A 142 8.67 -3.33 11.54
C GLY A 142 9.92 -4.18 11.30
N GLU A 143 9.78 -5.35 10.69
CA GLU A 143 10.86 -6.26 10.29
C GLU A 143 10.63 -6.71 8.84
N ALA A 144 11.67 -6.61 8.01
CA ALA A 144 11.72 -7.18 6.68
C ALA A 144 12.84 -8.24 6.63
N GLU A 145 12.50 -9.46 6.21
CA GLU A 145 13.51 -10.49 6.00
C GLU A 145 14.44 -10.10 4.84
N THR A 146 15.74 -10.33 4.96
CA THR A 146 16.76 -9.96 3.95
C THR A 146 16.43 -10.46 2.53
N ILE A 147 15.81 -11.65 2.42
CA ILE A 147 15.39 -12.21 1.13
C ILE A 147 14.26 -11.38 0.48
N THR A 148 13.33 -10.83 1.27
CA THR A 148 12.26 -9.96 0.76
C THR A 148 12.83 -8.65 0.20
N THR A 149 13.93 -8.20 0.79
CA THR A 149 14.64 -7.00 0.37
C THR A 149 15.31 -7.17 -1.00
N HIS A 150 15.93 -8.33 -1.26
CA HIS A 150 16.46 -8.65 -2.58
C HIS A 150 15.36 -8.76 -3.64
N TYR A 151 14.21 -9.37 -3.30
CA TYR A 151 13.04 -9.39 -4.17
C TYR A 151 12.60 -7.98 -4.57
N LEU A 152 12.41 -7.09 -3.58
CA LEU A 152 12.00 -5.71 -3.82
C LEU A 152 13.07 -4.91 -4.58
N PHE A 153 14.36 -5.21 -4.38
CA PHE A 153 15.44 -4.60 -5.13
C PHE A 153 15.37 -4.93 -6.63
N PHE A 154 15.26 -6.22 -7.00
CA PHE A 154 15.10 -6.62 -8.40
C PHE A 154 13.80 -6.10 -9.01
N LEU A 155 12.76 -5.97 -8.19
CA LEU A 155 11.48 -5.37 -8.55
C LEU A 155 11.60 -3.85 -8.81
N GLY A 156 12.37 -3.11 -8.04
CA GLY A 156 12.61 -1.70 -8.38
C GLY A 156 13.59 -1.53 -9.55
N LEU A 157 14.59 -2.41 -9.67
CA LEU A 157 15.59 -2.37 -10.74
C LEU A 157 14.97 -2.56 -12.13
N TYR A 158 14.00 -3.46 -12.29
CA TYR A 158 13.33 -3.59 -13.59
C TYR A 158 12.65 -2.29 -14.00
N ARG A 159 12.08 -1.53 -13.06
CA ARG A 159 11.46 -0.24 -13.37
C ARG A 159 12.47 0.84 -13.71
N ALA A 160 13.58 0.92 -13.01
CA ALA A 160 14.67 1.83 -13.39
C ALA A 160 15.14 1.55 -14.83
N LEU A 161 15.33 0.27 -15.18
CA LEU A 161 15.72 -0.13 -16.54
C LEU A 161 14.65 0.19 -17.60
N TYR A 162 13.37 0.06 -17.25
CA TYR A 162 12.26 0.45 -18.13
C TYR A 162 12.19 1.96 -18.36
N LEU A 163 12.50 2.78 -17.35
CA LEU A 163 12.60 4.24 -17.51
C LEU A 163 13.70 4.61 -18.50
N ILE A 164 14.88 3.98 -18.38
CA ILE A 164 16.00 4.16 -19.33
C ILE A 164 15.60 3.69 -20.74
N ASN A 165 14.87 2.58 -20.85
CA ASN A 165 14.34 2.11 -22.12
C ASN A 165 13.40 3.12 -22.78
N TRP A 166 12.51 3.78 -22.02
CA TRP A 166 11.64 4.82 -22.58
C TRP A 166 12.42 6.03 -23.08
N ILE A 167 13.45 6.46 -22.34
CA ILE A 167 14.36 7.53 -22.80
C ILE A 167 15.04 7.11 -24.11
N TRP A 168 15.58 5.90 -24.17
CA TRP A 168 16.22 5.38 -25.39
C TRP A 168 15.25 5.38 -26.58
N ARG A 169 14.03 4.87 -26.40
CA ARG A 169 13.02 4.82 -27.48
C ARG A 169 12.56 6.20 -27.92
N PHE A 170 12.48 7.15 -27.01
CA PHE A 170 12.16 8.55 -27.35
C PHE A 170 13.24 9.15 -28.27
N TYR A 171 14.52 8.99 -27.92
CA TYR A 171 15.63 9.57 -28.68
C TYR A 171 15.88 8.86 -30.03
N PHE A 172 15.82 7.53 -30.09
CA PHE A 172 16.21 6.76 -31.27
C PHE A 172 15.03 6.33 -32.16
N GLU A 173 13.85 6.06 -31.59
CA GLU A 173 12.69 5.55 -32.32
C GLU A 173 11.59 6.62 -32.48
N GLY A 174 11.69 7.75 -31.79
CA GLY A 174 10.64 8.78 -31.75
C GLY A 174 9.33 8.32 -31.11
N PHE A 175 9.34 7.17 -30.42
CA PHE A 175 8.16 6.56 -29.82
C PHE A 175 7.97 7.05 -28.38
N PHE A 176 6.78 7.53 -28.05
CA PHE A 176 6.43 8.04 -26.73
C PHE A 176 5.02 7.58 -26.32
N ASP A 177 4.91 6.98 -25.14
CA ASP A 177 3.65 6.57 -24.54
C ASP A 177 3.49 7.24 -23.17
N LEU A 178 2.68 8.29 -23.12
CA LEU A 178 2.51 9.11 -21.92
C LEU A 178 1.93 8.30 -20.76
N ILE A 179 0.98 7.40 -21.04
CA ILE A 179 0.30 6.60 -20.01
C ILE A 179 1.31 5.70 -19.32
N ALA A 180 2.11 4.97 -20.11
CA ALA A 180 3.14 4.08 -19.58
C ALA A 180 4.23 4.84 -18.80
N ILE A 181 4.66 6.01 -19.29
CA ILE A 181 5.70 6.81 -18.64
C ILE A 181 5.21 7.39 -17.31
N VAL A 182 4.02 8.01 -17.28
CA VAL A 182 3.47 8.59 -16.06
C VAL A 182 3.24 7.52 -14.99
N ALA A 183 2.60 6.40 -15.36
CA ALA A 183 2.39 5.29 -14.44
C ALA A 183 3.73 4.69 -13.96
N GLY A 184 4.70 4.59 -14.86
CA GLY A 184 6.06 4.15 -14.53
C GLY A 184 6.78 5.06 -13.54
N VAL A 185 6.68 6.37 -13.72
CA VAL A 185 7.27 7.36 -12.80
C VAL A 185 6.61 7.27 -11.43
N VAL A 186 5.28 7.18 -11.35
CA VAL A 186 4.56 6.96 -10.08
C VAL A 186 5.07 5.71 -9.38
N GLN A 187 5.22 4.62 -10.13
CA GLN A 187 5.74 3.36 -9.60
C GLN A 187 7.18 3.49 -9.10
N THR A 188 8.07 4.15 -9.85
CA THR A 188 9.46 4.38 -9.44
C THR A 188 9.54 5.22 -8.17
N ILE A 189 8.72 6.27 -8.04
CA ILE A 189 8.68 7.12 -6.82
C ILE A 189 8.30 6.27 -5.60
N LEU A 190 7.32 5.38 -5.72
CA LEU A 190 6.95 4.47 -4.63
C LEU A 190 8.10 3.53 -4.24
N TYR A 191 8.90 3.07 -5.20
CA TYR A 191 10.11 2.29 -4.91
C TYR A 191 11.27 3.13 -4.38
N CYS A 192 11.36 4.42 -4.69
CA CYS A 192 12.46 5.28 -4.22
C CYS A 192 12.50 5.40 -2.70
N ASP A 193 11.35 5.51 -2.03
CA ASP A 193 11.30 5.55 -0.56
C ASP A 193 11.80 4.22 0.03
N PHE A 194 11.41 3.09 -0.58
CA PHE A 194 11.93 1.78 -0.23
C PHE A 194 13.45 1.67 -0.45
N PHE A 195 13.98 2.13 -1.59
CA PHE A 195 15.41 2.10 -1.89
C PHE A 195 16.21 2.98 -0.93
N TYR A 196 15.70 4.15 -0.57
CA TYR A 196 16.30 5.02 0.43
C TYR A 196 16.43 4.30 1.78
N LEU A 197 15.34 3.66 2.23
CA LEU A 197 15.32 2.89 3.47
C LEU A 197 16.25 1.65 3.40
N TYR A 198 16.32 0.98 2.25
CA TYR A 198 17.22 -0.15 2.03
C TYR A 198 18.70 0.24 2.16
N VAL A 199 19.11 1.31 1.48
CA VAL A 199 20.51 1.76 1.47
C VAL A 199 20.93 2.35 2.83
N THR A 200 20.04 3.09 3.48
CA THR A 200 20.37 3.79 4.73
C THR A 200 20.36 2.90 5.97
N LYS A 201 19.52 1.87 6.02
CA LYS A 201 19.37 1.04 7.24
C LYS A 201 20.07 -0.32 7.17
N GLY A 202 20.46 -0.79 5.99
CA GLY A 202 21.11 -2.11 5.86
C GLY A 202 20.28 -3.25 6.47
N GLU A 203 20.89 -4.43 6.65
CA GLU A 203 20.19 -5.67 7.07
C GLU A 203 19.47 -5.61 8.44
N SER A 204 19.65 -4.53 9.20
CA SER A 204 18.93 -4.26 10.45
C SER A 204 17.83 -3.24 10.17
N PHE A 205 16.65 -3.74 9.82
CA PHE A 205 15.55 -2.91 9.31
C PHE A 205 14.42 -2.71 10.34
N PRO A 206 14.54 -1.78 11.32
CA PRO A 206 13.38 -1.23 12.00
C PRO A 206 12.81 -0.08 11.15
N LEU A 207 11.67 -0.32 10.50
CA LEU A 207 10.98 0.74 9.76
C LEU A 207 10.38 1.76 10.72
N LEU A 208 10.65 3.02 10.42
CA LEU A 208 9.81 4.11 10.88
C LEU A 208 8.50 4.04 10.08
N PRO A 209 7.35 4.43 10.67
CA PRO A 209 6.07 4.36 9.98
C PRO A 209 6.16 5.11 8.66
N PHE A 210 5.88 4.41 7.56
CA PHE A 210 5.74 4.98 6.22
C PHE A 210 4.69 6.09 6.32
N ARG A 211 5.13 7.35 6.27
CA ARG A 211 4.24 8.49 6.50
C ARG A 211 3.51 8.81 5.21
N PHE A 212 2.50 8.00 4.90
CA PHE A 212 1.48 8.43 3.94
C PHE A 212 0.89 9.75 4.45
N PRO A 213 0.70 10.77 3.60
CA PRO A 213 -0.05 11.96 3.97
C PRO A 213 -1.42 11.52 4.49
N GLU A 214 -1.73 11.82 5.77
CA GLU A 214 -2.95 11.36 6.48
C GLU A 214 -4.25 11.72 5.75
N ASN A 215 -4.17 12.68 4.85
CA ASN A 215 -5.23 13.18 3.98
C ASN A 215 -5.60 12.25 2.80
N LEU A 216 -4.82 11.21 2.48
CA LEU A 216 -5.19 10.21 1.46
C LEU A 216 -6.11 9.10 2.00
N TRP A 217 -6.27 9.01 3.33
CA TRP A 217 -7.02 7.95 4.02
C TRP A 217 -8.36 8.42 4.61
N LEU A 218 -8.70 9.70 4.50
CA LEU A 218 -9.91 10.29 5.10
C LEU A 218 -11.22 9.99 4.35
N PHE A 219 -11.24 9.06 3.39
CA PHE A 219 -12.48 8.34 3.04
C PHE A 219 -12.70 7.17 4.01
N ASN A 220 -12.72 7.50 5.30
CA ASN A 220 -13.25 6.61 6.31
C ASN A 220 -14.78 6.69 6.20
N LEU A 221 -15.35 5.81 5.38
CA LEU A 221 -16.72 5.35 5.56
C LEU A 221 -16.80 4.68 6.93
N ASN A 222 -16.94 5.48 7.99
CA ASN A 222 -17.64 5.07 9.19
C ASN A 222 -19.12 4.87 8.81
N CYS A 223 -19.39 3.85 7.98
CA CYS A 223 -20.64 3.12 8.08
C CYS A 223 -20.55 2.36 9.39
N ALA A 224 -21.34 2.83 10.34
CA ALA A 224 -21.56 2.26 11.65
C ALA A 224 -21.64 0.73 11.63
N ALA A 225 -20.52 0.07 11.93
CA ALA A 225 -20.54 -1.23 12.58
C ALA A 225 -20.61 -0.94 14.08
N SER A 226 -21.82 -0.67 14.54
CA SER A 226 -22.18 -0.72 15.95
C SER A 226 -21.80 -2.10 16.50
N SER A 227 -20.63 -2.18 17.14
CA SER A 227 -20.36 -3.23 18.11
C SER A 227 -21.38 -3.07 19.24
N ILE A 228 -22.42 -3.89 19.17
CA ILE A 228 -23.33 -4.15 20.27
C ILE A 228 -22.50 -4.90 21.33
N GLU A 229 -21.92 -4.18 22.28
CA GLU A 229 -21.58 -4.79 23.56
C GLU A 229 -22.90 -5.05 24.29
N VAL A 230 -23.30 -6.32 24.33
CA VAL A 230 -24.34 -6.80 25.24
C VAL A 230 -23.75 -6.76 26.65
N LEU A 231 -23.88 -5.60 27.30
CA LEU A 231 -23.69 -5.48 28.74
C LEU A 231 -24.77 -6.30 29.43
N ASN A 232 -24.34 -7.37 30.09
CA ASN A 232 -25.18 -8.25 30.89
C ASN A 232 -25.54 -7.52 32.20
N VAL A 233 -26.56 -6.67 32.15
CA VAL A 233 -27.11 -6.00 33.34
C VAL A 233 -28.30 -6.79 33.85
N GLY A 234 -28.07 -7.53 34.94
CA GLY A 234 -29.13 -8.11 35.72
C GLY A 234 -29.97 -7.03 36.41
N THR A 235 -31.29 -7.18 36.30
CA THR A 235 -32.39 -6.58 37.08
C THR A 235 -32.96 -5.22 36.65
N PRO A 236 -34.29 -5.00 36.87
CA PRO A 236 -35.15 -4.38 35.86
C PRO A 236 -35.59 -2.95 36.20
N GLY A 237 -35.90 -2.20 35.14
CA GLY A 237 -36.94 -1.17 35.19
C GLY A 237 -36.47 0.28 35.13
N SER A 238 -35.98 0.71 33.97
CA SER A 238 -36.40 1.94 33.25
C SER A 238 -35.42 2.27 32.12
N ARG A 239 -35.92 2.35 30.87
CA ARG A 239 -35.16 2.65 29.64
C ARG A 239 -35.19 4.14 29.33
N VAL A 240 -34.05 4.77 28.99
CA VAL A 240 -33.97 5.91 28.05
C VAL A 240 -32.61 5.86 27.32
N VAL A 241 -32.61 6.26 26.04
CA VAL A 241 -31.64 5.95 24.97
C VAL A 241 -31.21 7.26 24.26
N LEU A 242 -29.93 7.32 23.82
CA LEU A 242 -29.27 8.22 22.82
C LEU A 242 -29.01 9.71 23.17
N CYS A 243 -28.05 10.49 22.63
CA CYS A 243 -26.88 10.33 21.73
C CYS A 243 -26.05 11.66 21.66
N SER A 244 -24.75 11.54 21.32
CA SER A 244 -23.85 12.48 20.59
C SER A 244 -23.47 13.87 21.14
N GLN A 245 -22.14 14.12 21.28
CA GLN A 245 -21.51 15.25 20.59
C GLN A 245 -19.98 15.11 20.37
N PHE A 246 -19.65 15.22 19.09
CA PHE A 246 -18.40 15.54 18.39
C PHE A 246 -17.43 16.49 19.14
N LEU A 247 -16.15 16.12 19.27
CA LEU A 247 -15.07 17.07 19.56
C LEU A 247 -13.88 16.85 18.62
N LEU A 248 -13.88 17.62 17.52
CA LEU A 248 -12.71 17.92 16.71
C LEU A 248 -11.71 18.73 17.55
N ARG A 249 -10.45 18.29 17.65
CA ARG A 249 -9.33 19.20 18.00
C ARG A 249 -8.10 18.90 17.16
N HIS A 250 -7.87 19.80 16.20
CA HIS A 250 -6.58 20.02 15.55
C HIS A 250 -5.57 20.59 16.57
N ASN A 251 -4.32 20.14 16.46
CA ASN A 251 -3.04 20.78 16.80
C ASN A 251 -3.04 21.93 17.82
N ALA A 252 -2.28 21.77 18.91
CA ALA A 252 -1.08 22.58 19.15
C ALA A 252 -0.42 22.25 20.50
N GLN A 253 0.89 22.02 20.41
CA GLN A 253 1.92 22.47 21.32
C GLN A 253 2.14 21.80 22.70
N ARG A 254 3.38 21.29 22.77
CA ARG A 254 4.37 21.42 23.86
C ARG A 254 4.32 20.39 24.98
N THR A 255 5.23 19.43 24.86
CA THR A 255 6.44 19.38 25.69
C THR A 255 6.42 20.30 26.91
N LEU A 256 6.19 19.77 28.10
CA LEU A 256 6.96 20.16 29.30
C LEU A 256 6.63 19.21 30.47
N LEU A 257 7.71 18.69 31.05
CA LEU A 257 7.92 18.35 32.46
C LEU A 257 7.35 17.02 32.98
N CYS A 258 8.24 16.02 32.94
CA CYS A 258 8.59 15.30 34.16
C CYS A 258 8.71 16.26 35.35
N PHE A 259 7.85 16.11 36.35
CA PHE A 259 8.20 16.43 37.73
C PHE A 259 7.71 15.30 38.63
N LEU A 260 8.67 14.49 39.08
CA LEU A 260 8.60 13.74 40.32
C LEU A 260 8.34 14.72 41.48
N ARG A 261 7.31 14.48 42.30
CA ARG A 261 7.49 14.42 43.76
C ARG A 261 6.22 14.00 44.49
N SER A 262 6.40 12.93 45.28
CA SER A 262 5.94 12.75 46.66
C SER A 262 4.54 13.21 47.04
N GLY A 263 3.75 12.24 47.49
CA GLY A 263 2.37 12.44 47.92
C GLY A 263 2.21 13.43 49.07
N PHE A 264 0.98 13.90 49.21
CA PHE A 264 0.36 14.12 50.51
C PHE A 264 -1.15 14.09 50.34
N SER A 265 -1.77 13.72 51.45
CA SER A 265 -3.14 13.28 51.65
C SER A 265 -4.19 14.35 51.41
N CYS A 266 -5.36 13.85 51.02
CA CYS A 266 -6.70 14.41 51.14
C CYS A 266 -6.91 15.25 52.41
N ASN A 267 -7.51 16.44 52.28
CA ASN A 267 -8.61 16.86 53.16
C ASN A 267 -9.43 18.07 52.66
N GLN A 268 -10.73 18.02 52.96
CA GLN A 268 -11.73 19.10 53.09
C GLN A 268 -12.38 19.74 51.83
N THR A 269 -13.55 19.17 51.50
CA THR A 269 -14.88 19.80 51.31
C THR A 269 -14.98 21.35 51.36
N ALA A 270 -15.54 21.95 50.30
CA ALA A 270 -16.72 22.86 50.32
C ALA A 270 -16.89 23.57 48.94
N THR A 271 -17.92 23.25 48.16
CA THR A 271 -19.24 23.90 48.03
C THR A 271 -19.30 25.16 47.13
N VAL A 272 -20.27 25.12 46.21
CA VAL A 272 -21.04 26.20 45.53
C VAL A 272 -20.44 26.98 44.34
N ALA A 273 -21.32 27.13 43.35
CA ALA A 273 -21.47 28.22 42.38
C ALA A 273 -20.76 28.09 41.03
N GLY A 274 -21.50 27.57 40.05
CA GLY A 274 -21.35 28.02 38.68
C GLY A 274 -21.88 29.45 38.53
N VAL A 275 -21.11 30.32 37.87
CA VAL A 275 -21.59 31.51 37.17
C VAL A 275 -20.70 31.75 35.95
N LEU A 276 -21.35 31.87 34.79
CA LEU A 276 -20.80 32.32 33.51
C LEU A 276 -20.00 33.63 33.65
N VAL A 277 -18.86 33.73 32.97
CA VAL A 277 -18.39 35.03 32.44
C VAL A 277 -17.92 34.85 31.01
N ALA A 278 -18.75 35.31 30.07
CA ALA A 278 -18.30 35.68 28.74
C ALA A 278 -17.45 36.94 28.84
N LYS A 279 -16.24 36.94 28.27
CA LYS A 279 -15.48 38.17 28.00
C LYS A 279 -14.97 38.18 26.57
N LYS A 280 -15.65 39.01 25.78
CA LYS A 280 -15.15 39.66 24.57
C LYS A 280 -14.04 40.61 25.03
N CYS A 281 -12.82 40.49 24.54
CA CYS A 281 -11.81 41.52 24.74
C CYS A 281 -11.05 41.79 23.45
N TYR A 282 -10.95 43.09 23.20
CA TYR A 282 -10.55 43.77 21.99
C TYR A 282 -9.15 44.35 22.21
N LEU A 283 -8.41 44.52 21.12
CA LEU A 283 -7.39 45.56 20.90
C LEU A 283 -6.06 45.55 21.72
N ARG A 284 -4.97 45.59 20.92
CA ARG A 284 -3.98 46.68 20.84
C ARG A 284 -2.56 46.44 21.39
N SER A 285 -1.65 46.73 20.46
CA SER A 285 -0.22 47.06 20.57
C SER A 285 0.23 47.74 21.87
N HIS A 286 1.46 47.42 22.31
CA HIS A 286 2.55 48.39 22.45
C HIS A 286 3.87 47.73 22.85
N TRP A 287 4.95 48.32 22.31
CA TRP A 287 6.40 48.10 22.49
C TRP A 287 7.03 47.00 21.62
#